data_AF-E3UKM9-F1
#
_entry.id   AF-E3UKM9-F1
#
_cell.length_a   1.000
_cell.length_b   1.000
_cell.length_c   1.000
_cell.angle_alpha   90.00
_cell.angle_beta   90.00
_cell.angle_gamma   90.00
#
_symmetry.space_group_name_H-M   'P 1'
#
loop_
_entity.id
_entity.type
_entity.pdbx_description
1 polymer ?
#
loop_
_entity_poly.entity_id
_entity_poly.type
_entity_poly.pdbx_seq_one_letter_code
_entity_poly.pdbx_strand_id
1 'polypeptide(L)'
;LLYTLSAVQVLAMYNRLDAIDVEAVVRYTVSLQQDDGSFIGDKWGEVDTRFTFCAVMCLSLLHQLDAIDVNKAVDFVLSCMNF
;
A
#
# COMPACT_ATOMS: atom_id res chain seq x y z
N LEU A 1 3.91 -6.92 -2.21
CA LEU A 1 3.77 -5.57 -1.62
C LEU A 1 5.03 -5.04 -0.91
N LEU A 2 5.66 -5.77 0.05
CA LEU A 2 6.83 -5.25 0.80
C LEU A 2 7.96 -4.77 -0.12
N TYR A 3 8.41 -5.62 -1.04
CA TYR A 3 9.50 -5.27 -1.96
C TYR A 3 9.12 -4.14 -2.93
N THR A 4 7.83 -4.02 -3.27
CA THR A 4 7.30 -2.92 -4.08
C THR A 4 7.50 -1.59 -3.35
N LEU A 5 7.12 -1.51 -2.07
CA LEU A 5 7.37 -0.32 -1.26
C LEU A 5 8.87 0.00 -1.19
N SER A 6 9.72 -0.98 -0.88
CA SER A 6 11.17 -0.74 -0.77
C SER A 6 11.76 -0.19 -2.07
N ALA A 7 11.36 -0.71 -3.22
CA ALA A 7 11.79 -0.18 -4.52
C ALA A 7 11.31 1.26 -4.74
N VAL A 8 10.02 1.54 -4.47
CA VAL A 8 9.45 2.89 -4.58
C VAL A 8 10.15 3.87 -3.64
N GLN A 9 10.45 3.47 -2.40
CA GLN A 9 11.19 4.28 -1.43
C GLN A 9 12.59 4.64 -1.93
N VAL A 10 13.34 3.66 -2.44
CA VAL A 10 14.68 3.91 -3.01
C VAL A 10 14.57 4.87 -4.19
N LEU A 11 13.65 4.65 -5.12
CA LEU A 11 13.46 5.54 -6.27
C LEU A 11 13.04 6.95 -5.86
N ALA A 12 12.16 7.09 -4.86
CA ALA A 12 11.76 8.38 -4.31
C ALA A 12 12.97 9.13 -3.70
N MET A 13 13.83 8.44 -2.95
CA MET A 13 15.05 9.03 -2.38
C MET A 13 16.00 9.57 -3.45
N TYR A 14 16.08 8.91 -4.60
CA TYR A 14 16.90 9.35 -5.74
C TYR A 14 16.15 10.28 -6.72
N ASN A 15 14.89 10.63 -6.45
CA ASN A 15 14.01 11.36 -7.37
C ASN A 15 13.93 10.70 -8.76
N ARG A 16 13.80 9.37 -8.79
CA ARG A 16 13.77 8.53 -9.99
C ARG A 16 12.49 7.70 -10.14
N LEU A 17 11.35 8.23 -9.69
CA LEU A 17 10.05 7.56 -9.88
C LEU A 17 9.66 7.42 -11.36
N ASP A 18 10.28 8.21 -12.26
CA ASP A 18 10.18 8.08 -13.72
C ASP A 18 10.71 6.74 -14.27
N ALA A 19 11.52 6.02 -13.49
CA ALA A 19 12.11 4.75 -13.90
C ALA A 19 11.15 3.56 -13.84
N ILE A 20 9.93 3.75 -13.33
CA ILE A 20 8.93 2.70 -13.17
C ILE A 20 7.58 3.13 -13.76
N ASP A 21 6.75 2.15 -14.11
CA ASP A 21 5.34 2.37 -14.44
C ASP A 21 4.56 2.61 -13.14
N VAL A 22 4.38 3.89 -12.79
CA VAL A 22 3.66 4.32 -11.59
C VAL A 22 2.21 3.82 -11.61
N GLU A 23 1.53 3.87 -12.75
CA GLU A 23 0.14 3.43 -12.86
C GLU A 23 0.00 1.92 -12.61
N ALA A 24 0.94 1.12 -13.11
CA ALA A 24 0.96 -0.32 -12.84
C ALA A 24 1.16 -0.62 -11.35
N VAL A 25 2.05 0.13 -10.67
CA VAL A 25 2.27 -0.03 -9.23
C VAL A 25 1.02 0.37 -8.44
N VAL A 26 0.35 1.46 -8.82
CA VAL A 26 -0.92 1.88 -8.21
C VAL A 26 -1.98 0.80 -8.41
N ARG A 27 -2.22 0.33 -9.64
CA ARG A 27 -3.20 -0.74 -9.93
C ARG A 27 -2.93 -2.01 -9.12
N TYR A 28 -1.67 -2.43 -9.04
CA TYR A 28 -1.28 -3.58 -8.22
C TYR A 28 -1.59 -3.33 -6.74
N THR A 29 -1.22 -2.16 -6.20
CA THR A 29 -1.43 -1.84 -4.77
C THR A 29 -2.91 -1.76 -4.43
N VAL A 30 -3.73 -1.12 -5.29
CA VAL A 30 -5.19 -1.03 -5.14
C VAL A 30 -5.83 -2.42 -5.14
N SER A 31 -5.39 -3.31 -6.03
CA SER A 31 -5.94 -4.68 -6.12
C SER A 31 -5.74 -5.54 -4.86
N LEU A 32 -4.88 -5.10 -3.93
CA LEU A 32 -4.61 -5.81 -2.68
C LEU A 32 -5.51 -5.34 -1.53
N GLN A 33 -6.23 -4.22 -1.67
CA GLN A 33 -7.17 -3.77 -0.64
C GLN A 33 -8.35 -4.76 -0.55
N GLN A 34 -8.70 -5.15 0.67
CA GLN A 34 -9.83 -6.03 0.97
C GLN A 34 -11.05 -5.23 1.42
N ASP A 35 -12.22 -5.88 1.44
CA ASP A 35 -13.49 -5.25 1.79
C ASP A 35 -13.53 -4.69 3.22
N ASP A 36 -12.78 -5.28 4.15
CA ASP A 36 -12.63 -4.86 5.54
C ASP A 36 -11.62 -3.71 5.74
N GLY A 37 -10.97 -3.26 4.66
CA GLY A 37 -9.96 -2.21 4.69
C GLY A 37 -8.52 -2.69 4.88
N SER A 38 -8.33 -3.98 5.17
CA SER A 38 -7.00 -4.56 5.22
C SER A 38 -6.35 -4.64 3.85
N PHE A 39 -5.05 -4.92 3.82
CA PHE A 39 -4.33 -5.24 2.59
C PHE A 39 -3.70 -6.63 2.70
N ILE A 40 -3.71 -7.38 1.60
CA ILE A 40 -2.94 -8.61 1.47
C ILE A 40 -1.56 -8.35 0.87
N GLY A 41 -0.57 -9.16 1.23
CA GLY A 41 0.80 -8.98 0.74
C GLY A 41 1.01 -9.36 -0.73
N ASP A 42 0.28 -10.39 -1.16
CA ASP A 42 0.31 -11.00 -2.49
C ASP A 42 -0.89 -11.95 -2.69
N LYS A 43 -0.83 -12.78 -3.73
CA LYS A 43 -1.87 -13.76 -4.11
C LYS A 43 -2.17 -14.85 -3.07
N TRP A 44 -1.35 -15.01 -2.03
CA TRP A 44 -1.53 -16.02 -0.99
C TRP A 44 -2.39 -15.53 0.17
N GLY A 45 -2.76 -14.25 0.20
CA GLY A 45 -3.85 -13.74 1.03
C GLY A 45 -3.54 -13.56 2.52
N GLU A 46 -2.27 -13.50 2.92
CA GLU A 46 -1.91 -13.12 4.30
C GLU A 46 -2.41 -11.70 4.58
N VAL A 47 -3.12 -11.53 5.69
CA VAL A 47 -3.62 -10.23 6.18
C VAL A 47 -2.84 -9.86 7.44
N ASP A 48 -2.21 -8.70 7.41
CA ASP A 48 -1.41 -8.16 8.50
C ASP A 48 -1.29 -6.63 8.34
N THR A 49 -1.21 -5.90 9.46
CA THR A 49 -1.10 -4.43 9.46
C THR A 49 0.15 -3.92 8.72
N ARG A 50 1.21 -4.73 8.61
CA ARG A 50 2.40 -4.45 7.80
C ARG A 50 2.05 -4.18 6.34
N PHE A 51 1.10 -4.91 5.77
CA PHE A 51 0.69 -4.72 4.38
C PHE A 51 -0.10 -3.43 4.21
N THR A 52 -0.99 -3.10 5.16
CA THR A 52 -1.71 -1.82 5.18
C THR A 52 -0.74 -0.64 5.24
N PHE A 53 0.27 -0.71 6.11
CA PHE A 53 1.34 0.29 6.14
C PHE A 53 2.06 0.39 4.79
N CYS A 54 2.44 -0.75 4.20
CA CYS A 54 3.17 -0.75 2.94
C CYS A 54 2.37 -0.14 1.79
N ALA A 55 1.07 -0.45 1.70
CA ALA A 55 0.19 0.09 0.67
C ALA A 55 0.03 1.61 0.82
N VAL A 56 -0.31 2.08 2.03
CA VAL A 56 -0.52 3.51 2.32
C VAL A 56 0.75 4.31 2.06
N MET A 57 1.91 3.85 2.54
CA MET A 57 3.18 4.52 2.30
C MET A 57 3.56 4.54 0.81
N CYS A 58 3.34 3.43 0.11
CA CYS A 58 3.65 3.34 -1.32
C CYS A 58 2.82 4.34 -2.12
N LEU A 59 1.50 4.39 -1.89
CA LEU A 59 0.61 5.33 -2.58
C LEU A 59 0.85 6.78 -2.16
N SER A 60 1.24 7.03 -0.91
CA SER A 60 1.61 8.36 -0.44
C SER A 60 2.85 8.90 -1.16
N LEU A 61 3.90 8.07 -1.32
CA LEU A 61 5.12 8.44 -2.06
C LEU A 61 4.87 8.67 -3.56
N LEU A 62 3.84 8.02 -4.12
CA LEU A 62 3.43 8.18 -5.51
C LEU A 62 2.40 9.30 -5.72
N HIS A 63 1.95 9.97 -4.64
CA HIS A 63 0.87 10.96 -4.66
C HIS A 63 -0.47 10.43 -5.22
N GLN A 64 -0.81 9.19 -4.88
CA GLN A 64 -1.98 8.44 -5.41
C GLN A 64 -2.80 7.79 -4.28
N LEU A 65 -2.89 8.47 -3.13
CA LEU A 65 -3.53 7.92 -1.93
C LEU A 65 -5.06 7.83 -2.08
N ASP A 66 -5.64 8.67 -2.93
CA ASP A 66 -7.05 8.69 -3.31
C ASP A 66 -7.49 7.48 -4.15
N ALA A 67 -6.54 6.64 -4.60
CA ALA A 67 -6.84 5.41 -5.34
C ALA A 67 -7.40 4.28 -4.47
N ILE A 68 -7.39 4.41 -3.14
CA ILE A 68 -7.87 3.41 -2.17
C ILE A 68 -8.91 4.01 -1.23
N ASP A 69 -9.68 3.14 -0.56
CA ASP A 69 -10.54 3.57 0.55
C ASP A 69 -9.70 3.77 1.82
N VAL A 70 -9.23 5.00 2.02
CA VAL A 70 -8.40 5.38 3.16
C VAL A 70 -9.16 5.22 4.49
N ASN A 71 -10.47 5.49 4.52
CA ASN A 71 -11.25 5.40 5.76
C ASN A 71 -11.34 3.95 6.22
N LYS A 72 -11.60 3.01 5.30
CA LYS A 72 -11.57 1.58 5.64
C LYS A 72 -10.19 1.12 6.12
N ALA A 73 -9.11 1.59 5.50
CA ALA A 73 -7.75 1.28 5.95
C ALA A 73 -7.50 1.78 7.39
N VAL A 74 -8.00 2.97 7.73
CA VAL A 74 -7.96 3.51 9.10
C VAL A 74 -8.78 2.64 10.05
N ASP A 75 -10.02 2.30 9.69
CA ASP A 75 -10.92 1.46 10.51
C ASP A 75 -10.28 0.09 10.80
N PHE A 76 -9.66 -0.54 9.78
CA PHE A 76 -8.92 -1.79 9.95
C PHE A 76 -7.77 -1.64 10.96
N VAL A 77 -6.92 -0.62 10.81
CA VAL A 77 -5.78 -0.40 11.73
C VAL A 77 -6.26 -0.15 13.16
N LEU A 78 -7.33 0.65 13.34
CA LEU A 78 -7.92 0.88 14.65
C LEU A 78 -8.49 -0.40 15.27
N SER A 79 -9.07 -1.30 14.45
CA SER A 79 -9.58 -2.60 14.91
C SER A 79 -8.49 -3.53 15.47
N CYS A 80 -7.22 -3.32 15.10
CA CYS A 80 -6.08 -4.09 15.59
C CYS A 80 -5.54 -3.61 16.94
N MET A 81 -6.03 -2.49 17.48
CA MET A 81 -5.63 -1.99 18.79
C MET A 81 -6.12 -2.95 19.90
N ASN A 82 -5.23 -3.35 20.80
CA ASN A 82 -5.55 -4.16 21.98
C ASN A 82 -5.79 -3.28 23.22
N PHE A 83 -6.09 -3.93 24.36
CA PHE A 83 -6.48 -3.29 25.63
C PHE A 83 -5.36 -2.53 26.34
#